data_AF-A0AAN8T9G9-F1
#
_entry.id   AF-A0AAN8T9G9-F1
#
_cell.length_a   1.000
_cell.length_b   1.000
_cell.length_c   1.000
_cell.angle_alpha   90.00
_cell.angle_beta   90.00
_cell.angle_gamma   90.00
#
_symmetry.space_group_name_H-M   'P 1'
#
loop_
_entity.id
_entity.type
_entity.pdbx_description
1 polymer ?
#
loop_
_entity_poly.entity_id
_entity_poly.type
_entity_poly.pdbx_seq_one_letter_code
_entity_poly.pdbx_strand_id
1 'polypeptide(L)'
;MPNDIILNILLRLPVKSLLRFKCVCKSWRSLIEDPQFIKHHYDMSKSDVNRHKIFLTGGICDNMDNYFYSVDALLQYDSVVSILETPIPGINILSRVSFISSSSNGIILIVFPYDLIILWNLATGESRKIPSPIPKNKKLERRQFPALYGFGYVSSIDDYKIVRLGGKDNSHGHFEIELFSTKSNTWKLLGKFSPNSFYFEGGIVTIDGIVYMTEMADLSRNINRSTILSFA
;
A
#
# COMPACT_ATOMS: atom_id res chain seq x y z
N MET A 1 -1.52 31.80 -23.91
CA MET A 1 -0.40 31.72 -22.96
C MET A 1 0.67 30.81 -23.54
N PRO A 2 1.98 31.10 -23.37
CA PRO A 2 3.06 30.20 -23.74
C PRO A 2 2.91 28.84 -23.04
N ASN A 3 3.17 27.75 -23.75
CA ASN A 3 3.02 26.39 -23.22
C ASN A 3 3.91 26.14 -21.98
N ASP A 4 5.09 26.75 -21.94
CA ASP A 4 6.04 26.60 -20.82
C ASP A 4 5.51 27.21 -19.52
N ILE A 5 4.76 28.31 -19.61
CA ILE A 5 4.13 28.96 -18.45
C ILE A 5 2.99 28.08 -17.93
N ILE A 6 2.16 27.52 -18.83
CA ILE A 6 1.08 26.62 -18.45
C ILE A 6 1.66 25.38 -17.75
N LEU A 7 2.69 24.78 -18.34
CA LEU A 7 3.38 23.63 -17.77
C LEU A 7 3.89 23.95 -16.36
N ASN A 8 4.60 25.07 -16.18
CA ASN A 8 5.14 25.47 -14.87
C ASN A 8 4.05 25.69 -13.82
N ILE A 9 2.92 26.30 -14.21
CA ILE A 9 1.77 26.49 -13.33
C ILE A 9 1.20 25.13 -12.91
N LEU A 10 0.87 24.27 -13.88
CA LEU A 10 0.26 22.97 -13.61
C LEU A 10 1.16 22.09 -12.73
N LEU A 11 2.47 22.08 -12.97
CA LEU A 11 3.43 21.30 -12.18
C LEU A 11 3.45 21.66 -10.68
N ARG A 12 3.06 22.89 -10.31
CA ARG A 12 3.04 23.33 -8.91
C ARG A 12 1.73 23.02 -8.20
N LEU A 13 0.68 22.69 -8.94
CA LEU A 13 -0.66 22.49 -8.39
C LEU A 13 -0.81 21.14 -7.67
N PRO A 14 -1.66 21.06 -6.63
CA PRO A 14 -2.05 19.78 -6.04
C PRO A 14 -2.78 18.87 -7.05
N VAL A 15 -2.64 17.56 -6.90
CA VAL A 15 -3.26 16.56 -7.80
C VAL A 15 -4.77 16.73 -7.91
N LYS A 16 -5.47 17.03 -6.81
CA LYS A 16 -6.92 17.31 -6.83
C LYS A 16 -7.30 18.46 -7.77
N SER A 17 -6.49 19.53 -7.81
CA SER A 17 -6.70 20.65 -8.72
C SER A 17 -6.45 20.24 -10.17
N LEU A 18 -5.38 19.47 -10.41
CA LEU A 18 -5.06 18.94 -11.74
C LEU A 18 -6.18 18.07 -12.31
N LEU A 19 -6.78 17.21 -11.49
CA LEU A 19 -7.89 16.37 -11.92
C LEU A 19 -9.11 17.19 -12.35
N ARG A 20 -9.42 18.29 -11.65
CA ARG A 20 -10.47 19.23 -12.06
C ARG A 20 -10.11 19.94 -13.37
N PHE A 21 -8.83 20.26 -13.55
CA PHE A 21 -8.32 20.99 -14.72
C PHE A 21 -8.26 20.15 -16.00
N LYS A 22 -8.34 18.81 -15.90
CA LYS A 22 -8.58 17.93 -17.05
C LYS A 22 -9.87 18.29 -17.80
N CYS A 23 -10.84 18.93 -17.15
CA CYS A 23 -12.12 19.31 -17.76
C CYS A 23 -12.07 20.67 -18.49
N VAL A 24 -10.98 21.44 -18.37
CA VAL A 24 -10.88 22.80 -18.94
C VAL A 24 -10.73 22.74 -20.46
N CYS A 25 -9.77 21.98 -20.98
CA CYS A 25 -9.59 21.79 -22.43
C CYS A 25 -8.81 20.51 -22.74
N LYS A 26 -8.87 20.05 -24.01
CA LYS A 26 -8.17 18.84 -24.48
C LYS A 26 -6.65 18.93 -24.33
N SER A 27 -6.08 20.11 -24.56
CA SER A 27 -4.64 20.34 -24.43
C SER A 27 -4.17 20.16 -22.99
N TRP A 28 -4.89 20.72 -22.01
CA TRP A 28 -4.57 20.56 -20.59
C TRP A 28 -4.76 19.12 -20.14
N ARG A 29 -5.85 18.46 -20.57
CA ARG A 29 -6.05 17.04 -20.29
C ARG A 29 -4.89 16.19 -20.81
N SER A 30 -4.51 16.37 -22.08
CA SER A 30 -3.40 15.64 -22.69
C SER A 30 -2.09 15.88 -21.97
N LEU A 31 -1.83 17.12 -21.52
CA LEU A 31 -0.62 17.44 -20.77
C LEU A 31 -0.61 16.79 -19.38
N ILE A 32 -1.74 16.81 -18.66
CA ILE A 32 -1.85 16.24 -17.31
C ILE A 32 -1.81 14.71 -17.34
N GLU A 33 -2.26 14.09 -18.43
CA GLU A 33 -2.23 12.63 -18.64
C GLU A 33 -0.90 12.14 -19.24
N ASP A 34 0.01 13.05 -19.61
CA ASP A 34 1.31 12.70 -20.15
C ASP A 34 2.21 12.05 -19.09
N PRO A 35 2.84 10.89 -19.38
CA PRO A 35 3.72 10.21 -18.43
C PRO A 35 4.92 11.05 -17.96
N GLN A 36 5.48 11.91 -18.81
CA GLN A 36 6.59 12.78 -18.41
C GLN A 36 6.11 13.87 -17.45
N PHE A 37 4.93 14.45 -17.71
CA PHE A 37 4.30 15.39 -16.77
C PHE A 37 4.06 14.73 -15.41
N ILE A 38 3.47 13.52 -15.38
CA ILE A 38 3.21 12.78 -14.14
C ILE A 38 4.50 12.52 -13.38
N LYS A 39 5.54 12.05 -14.07
CA LYS A 39 6.86 11.81 -13.46
C LYS A 39 7.47 13.09 -12.91
N HIS A 40 7.45 14.18 -13.68
CA HIS A 40 8.03 15.46 -13.26
C HIS A 40 7.28 16.07 -12.06
N HIS A 41 5.94 15.99 -12.06
CA HIS A 41 5.11 16.40 -10.92
C HIS A 41 5.44 15.59 -9.67
N TYR A 42 5.60 14.28 -9.82
CA TYR A 42 5.97 13.38 -8.74
C TYR A 42 7.37 13.67 -8.18
N ASP A 43 8.38 13.83 -9.05
CA ASP A 43 9.76 14.14 -8.65
C ASP A 43 9.83 15.50 -7.94
N MET A 44 9.08 16.50 -8.42
CA MET A 44 8.95 17.78 -7.71
C MET A 44 8.35 17.61 -6.32
N SER A 45 7.31 16.79 -6.17
CA SER A 45 6.66 16.55 -4.87
C SER A 45 7.59 15.85 -3.86
N LYS A 46 8.48 14.96 -4.32
CA LYS A 46 9.50 14.31 -3.48
C LYS A 46 10.51 15.29 -2.89
N SER A 47 10.87 16.31 -3.66
CA SER A 47 11.87 17.30 -3.26
C SER A 47 11.32 18.39 -2.31
N ASP A 48 10.01 18.41 -2.10
CA ASP A 48 9.34 19.43 -1.31
C ASP A 48 9.26 19.02 0.16
N VAL A 49 10.13 19.62 0.98
CA VAL A 49 10.23 19.36 2.43
C VAL A 49 8.95 19.66 3.22
N ASN A 50 8.01 20.37 2.63
CA ASN A 50 6.72 20.70 3.25
C ASN A 50 5.59 19.76 2.80
N ARG A 51 5.84 18.81 1.89
CA ARG A 51 4.81 17.89 1.38
C ARG A 51 4.86 16.50 2.02
N HIS A 52 5.01 16.43 3.33
CA HIS A 52 4.89 15.17 4.07
C HIS A 52 3.42 14.91 4.40
N LYS A 53 2.91 13.75 3.98
CA LYS A 53 1.58 13.28 4.34
C LYS A 53 1.70 12.02 5.18
N ILE A 54 1.12 12.04 6.37
CA ILE A 54 1.00 10.87 7.24
C ILE A 54 -0.39 10.31 7.05
N PHE A 55 -0.49 9.01 6.79
CA PHE A 55 -1.76 8.32 6.68
C PHE A 55 -1.97 7.43 7.90
N LEU A 56 -3.13 7.56 8.54
CA LEU A 56 -3.47 6.82 9.74
C LEU A 56 -4.79 6.08 9.53
N THR A 57 -4.83 4.83 9.99
CA THR A 57 -6.05 4.06 10.14
C THR A 57 -6.41 3.97 11.60
N GLY A 58 -7.66 4.29 11.93
CA GLY A 58 -8.22 4.12 13.26
C GLY A 58 -9.54 3.37 13.19
N GLY A 59 -9.85 2.60 14.22
CA GLY A 59 -11.14 1.97 14.41
C GLY A 59 -11.39 1.80 15.90
N ILE A 60 -12.66 1.91 16.32
CA ILE A 60 -13.05 1.56 17.68
C ILE A 60 -13.39 0.07 17.66
N CYS A 61 -12.89 -0.71 18.62
CA CYS A 61 -13.11 -2.16 18.68
C CYS A 61 -14.59 -2.58 18.58
N ASP A 62 -15.50 -1.67 18.97
CA ASP A 62 -16.95 -1.90 19.05
C ASP A 62 -17.73 -1.26 17.90
N ASN A 63 -17.14 -0.29 17.16
CA ASN A 63 -17.78 0.28 15.97
C ASN A 63 -17.23 -0.37 14.71
N MET A 64 -18.15 -0.77 13.84
CA MET A 64 -17.87 -1.44 12.56
C MET A 64 -17.22 -0.52 11.51
N ASP A 65 -16.77 0.67 11.92
CA ASP A 65 -16.28 1.72 11.04
C ASP A 65 -14.76 1.79 11.08
N ASN A 66 -14.15 1.72 9.90
CA ASN A 66 -12.74 2.07 9.72
C ASN A 66 -12.67 3.54 9.30
N TYR A 67 -11.95 4.34 10.09
CA TYR A 67 -11.66 5.72 9.76
C TYR A 67 -10.26 5.84 9.16
N PHE A 68 -10.19 6.57 8.06
CA PHE A 68 -8.96 6.87 7.36
C PHE A 68 -8.67 8.35 7.52
N TYR A 69 -7.48 8.67 8.01
CA TYR A 69 -7.04 10.05 8.22
C TYR A 69 -5.79 10.30 7.39
N SER A 70 -5.69 11.51 6.82
CA SER A 70 -4.43 12.06 6.35
C SER A 70 -4.07 13.29 7.17
N VAL A 71 -2.81 13.36 7.58
CA VAL A 71 -2.22 14.52 8.25
C VAL A 71 -1.21 15.14 7.31
N ASP A 72 -1.39 16.43 7.01
CA ASP A 72 -0.37 17.21 6.32
C ASP A 72 0.65 17.66 7.37
N ALA A 73 1.77 16.93 7.43
CA ALA A 73 2.85 17.13 8.39
C ALA A 73 3.83 18.18 7.86
N LEU A 74 3.40 19.43 7.94
CA LEU A 74 4.21 20.59 7.58
C LEU A 74 5.23 20.84 8.70
N LEU A 75 6.53 20.73 8.42
CA LEU A 75 7.57 20.92 9.44
C LEU A 75 7.62 22.37 9.99
N GLN A 76 7.02 23.32 9.28
CA GLN A 76 7.09 24.76 9.57
C GLN A 76 5.79 25.34 10.14
N TYR A 77 4.69 24.57 10.14
CA TYR A 77 3.36 25.04 10.52
C TYR A 77 2.56 23.96 11.25
N ASP A 78 1.48 24.36 11.91
CA ASP A 78 0.56 23.40 12.52
C ASP A 78 0.01 22.43 11.48
N SER A 79 -0.01 21.15 11.85
CA SER A 79 -0.44 20.07 10.97
C SER A 79 -1.96 20.10 10.80
N VAL A 80 -2.42 19.91 9.56
CA VAL A 80 -3.86 19.82 9.25
C VAL A 80 -4.26 18.36 9.15
N VAL A 81 -5.26 17.95 9.94
CA VAL A 81 -5.84 16.61 9.89
C VAL A 81 -7.09 16.63 9.02
N SER A 82 -7.17 15.72 8.05
CA SER A 82 -8.33 15.53 7.18
C SER A 82 -8.83 14.10 7.27
N ILE A 83 -10.14 13.94 7.41
CA ILE A 83 -10.82 12.64 7.26
C ILE A 83 -10.91 12.33 5.78
N LEU A 84 -10.59 11.09 5.41
CA LEU A 84 -10.65 10.62 4.03
C LEU A 84 -11.89 9.75 3.83
N GLU A 85 -12.47 9.87 2.63
CA GLU A 85 -13.53 8.98 2.19
C GLU A 85 -13.00 7.55 2.06
N THR A 86 -13.86 6.57 2.31
CA THR A 86 -13.46 5.18 2.26
C THR A 86 -13.03 4.80 0.83
N PRO A 87 -11.93 4.05 0.67
CA PRO A 87 -11.45 3.67 -0.66
C PRO A 87 -12.46 2.83 -1.43
N ILE A 88 -13.44 2.20 -0.76
CA ILE A 88 -14.43 1.35 -1.43
C ILE A 88 -15.86 1.64 -0.94
N PRO A 89 -16.72 2.15 -1.84
CA PRO A 89 -18.15 2.27 -1.58
C PRO A 89 -18.79 0.89 -1.37
N GLY A 90 -19.57 0.73 -0.30
CA GLY A 90 -20.43 -0.44 -0.09
C GLY A 90 -19.75 -1.72 0.38
N ILE A 91 -18.48 -1.70 0.81
CA ILE A 91 -17.95 -2.82 1.60
C ILE A 91 -18.64 -2.79 2.96
N ASN A 92 -19.42 -3.83 3.22
CA ASN A 92 -20.00 -4.05 4.53
C ASN A 92 -18.87 -4.57 5.44
N ILE A 93 -18.06 -3.66 6.00
CA ILE A 93 -16.89 -3.96 6.86
C ILE A 93 -17.36 -4.35 8.26
N LEU A 94 -18.43 -5.15 8.34
CA LEU A 94 -18.95 -5.67 9.58
C LEU A 94 -17.81 -6.47 10.25
N SER A 95 -17.24 -5.87 11.29
CA SER A 95 -16.46 -6.46 12.39
C SER A 95 -14.95 -6.30 12.44
N ARG A 96 -14.24 -5.55 11.58
CA ARG A 96 -12.75 -5.62 11.66
C ARG A 96 -11.93 -4.37 11.33
N VAL A 97 -10.91 -4.17 12.16
CA VAL A 97 -9.79 -3.24 11.99
C VAL A 97 -9.01 -3.61 10.73
N SER A 98 -8.90 -2.66 9.79
CA SER A 98 -7.97 -2.72 8.67
C SER A 98 -6.56 -2.39 9.12
N PHE A 99 -5.55 -2.96 8.46
CA PHE A 99 -4.17 -2.59 8.71
C PHE A 99 -3.54 -2.06 7.43
N ILE A 100 -2.88 -0.91 7.55
CA ILE A 100 -1.98 -0.42 6.51
C ILE A 100 -0.78 -1.34 6.53
N SER A 101 -0.54 -2.04 5.42
CA SER A 101 0.64 -2.89 5.31
C SER A 101 1.87 -2.06 4.94
N SER A 102 1.74 -1.15 3.96
CA SER A 102 2.86 -0.37 3.42
C SER A 102 2.39 0.64 2.39
N SER A 103 3.28 1.56 1.99
CA SER A 103 3.05 2.51 0.91
C SER A 103 4.25 2.54 -0.06
N SER A 104 3.98 2.82 -1.33
CA SER A 104 5.02 2.98 -2.35
C SER A 104 4.55 3.96 -3.43
N ASN A 105 5.35 4.98 -3.71
CA ASN A 105 5.06 6.03 -4.68
C ASN A 105 3.67 6.68 -4.56
N GLY A 106 3.22 6.94 -3.32
CA GLY A 106 1.91 7.56 -3.06
C GLY A 106 0.71 6.61 -3.19
N ILE A 107 0.95 5.35 -3.53
CA ILE A 107 -0.06 4.27 -3.49
C ILE A 107 0.05 3.56 -2.15
N ILE A 108 -1.09 3.27 -1.53
CA ILE A 108 -1.18 2.59 -0.24
C ILE A 108 -1.75 1.19 -0.46
N LEU A 109 -1.11 0.19 0.16
CA LEU A 109 -1.64 -1.15 0.29
C LEU A 109 -2.41 -1.26 1.61
N ILE A 110 -3.73 -1.42 1.51
CA ILE A 110 -4.61 -1.67 2.64
C ILE A 110 -5.04 -3.13 2.59
N VAL A 111 -4.84 -3.83 3.71
CA VAL A 111 -5.25 -5.22 3.86
C VAL A 111 -6.31 -5.28 4.95
N PHE A 112 -7.48 -5.75 4.55
CA PHE A 112 -8.56 -6.09 5.46
C PHE A 112 -8.50 -7.59 5.74
N PRO A 113 -9.12 -8.06 6.84
CA PRO A 113 -9.18 -9.47 7.12
C PRO A 113 -9.81 -10.30 6.00
N TYR A 114 -9.50 -11.61 6.00
CA TYR A 114 -9.81 -12.53 4.92
C TYR A 114 -9.10 -12.21 3.60
N ASP A 115 -7.93 -11.58 3.67
CA ASP A 115 -7.11 -11.23 2.51
C ASP A 115 -7.90 -10.42 1.47
N LEU A 116 -8.71 -9.46 1.95
CA LEU A 116 -9.27 -8.42 1.13
C LEU A 116 -8.21 -7.33 0.94
N ILE A 117 -7.58 -7.34 -0.22
CA ILE A 117 -6.40 -6.53 -0.54
C ILE A 117 -6.80 -5.40 -1.48
N ILE A 118 -6.42 -4.17 -1.14
CA ILE A 118 -6.81 -2.97 -1.87
C ILE A 118 -5.59 -2.08 -2.06
N LEU A 119 -5.36 -1.67 -3.32
CA LEU A 119 -4.46 -0.58 -3.65
C LEU A 119 -5.26 0.72 -3.73
N TRP A 120 -4.79 1.77 -3.06
CA TRP A 120 -5.46 3.05 -3.04
C TRP A 120 -4.51 4.19 -3.40
N ASN A 121 -4.88 4.96 -4.42
CA ASN A 121 -4.22 6.21 -4.76
C ASN A 121 -4.95 7.37 -4.08
N LEU A 122 -4.37 7.89 -2.99
CA LEU A 122 -4.96 9.02 -2.24
C LEU A 122 -5.06 10.31 -3.07
N ALA A 123 -4.16 10.47 -4.03
CA ALA A 123 -4.08 11.70 -4.81
C ALA A 123 -5.20 11.77 -5.85
N THR A 124 -5.59 10.62 -6.41
CA THR A 124 -6.68 10.51 -7.40
C THR A 124 -8.01 10.07 -6.80
N GLY A 125 -7.99 9.47 -5.61
CA GLY A 125 -9.16 8.82 -5.01
C GLY A 125 -9.45 7.44 -5.61
N GLU A 126 -8.72 7.01 -6.65
CA GLU A 126 -8.94 5.73 -7.30
C GLU A 126 -8.45 4.58 -6.44
N SER A 127 -9.26 3.52 -6.37
CA SER A 127 -8.91 2.28 -5.68
C SER A 127 -9.05 1.08 -6.61
N ARG A 128 -8.27 0.04 -6.32
CA ARG A 128 -8.30 -1.23 -7.04
C ARG A 128 -8.29 -2.38 -6.05
N LYS A 129 -9.29 -3.26 -6.16
CA LYS A 129 -9.31 -4.54 -5.46
C LYS A 129 -8.38 -5.54 -6.15
N ILE A 130 -7.54 -6.19 -5.35
CA ILE A 130 -6.64 -7.25 -5.81
C ILE A 130 -7.32 -8.61 -5.60
N PRO A 131 -7.19 -9.56 -6.55
CA PRO A 131 -7.73 -10.91 -6.36
C PRO A 131 -7.10 -11.57 -5.14
N SER A 132 -7.93 -12.22 -4.32
CA SER A 132 -7.43 -12.95 -3.15
C SER A 132 -6.61 -14.17 -3.60
N PRO A 133 -5.45 -14.44 -2.98
CA PRO A 133 -4.67 -15.65 -3.23
C PRO A 133 -5.33 -16.90 -2.60
N ILE A 134 -6.32 -16.73 -1.72
CA ILE A 134 -7.04 -17.82 -1.06
C ILE A 134 -8.31 -18.19 -1.86
N PRO A 135 -8.55 -19.50 -2.13
CA PRO A 135 -9.79 -19.95 -2.76
C PRO A 135 -11.04 -19.61 -1.93
N LYS A 136 -12.09 -19.10 -2.59
CA LYS A 136 -13.36 -18.64 -1.99
C LYS A 136 -14.11 -19.70 -1.15
N ASN A 137 -13.79 -20.99 -1.32
CA ASN A 137 -14.49 -22.10 -0.68
C ASN A 137 -14.06 -22.35 0.78
N LYS A 138 -13.03 -21.66 1.28
CA LYS A 138 -12.63 -21.74 2.70
C LYS A 138 -13.35 -20.68 3.52
N LYS A 139 -14.68 -20.75 3.52
CA LYS A 139 -15.51 -20.01 4.47
C LYS A 139 -15.55 -20.80 5.78
N LEU A 140 -15.37 -20.08 6.89
CA LEU A 140 -15.44 -20.55 8.27
C LEU A 140 -14.21 -21.35 8.73
N GLU A 141 -13.22 -20.65 9.27
CA GLU A 141 -12.88 -20.83 10.68
C GLU A 141 -12.11 -19.59 11.17
N ARG A 142 -12.46 -19.17 12.40
CA ARG A 142 -12.12 -17.86 12.96
C ARG A 142 -10.63 -17.76 13.30
N ARG A 143 -10.11 -16.52 13.22
CA ARG A 143 -8.80 -16.07 13.76
C ARG A 143 -7.56 -16.67 13.09
N GLN A 144 -7.41 -16.51 11.78
CA GLN A 144 -6.04 -16.49 11.23
C GLN A 144 -5.42 -15.13 11.56
N PHE A 145 -4.22 -15.13 12.12
CA PHE A 145 -3.34 -13.95 12.07
C PHE A 145 -3.24 -13.53 10.60
N PRO A 146 -3.34 -12.23 10.28
CA PRO A 146 -3.24 -11.79 8.90
C PRO A 146 -1.92 -12.29 8.33
N ALA A 147 -1.95 -12.82 7.10
CA ALA A 147 -0.71 -13.02 6.36
C ALA A 147 0.07 -11.70 6.37
N LEU A 148 1.40 -11.79 6.42
CA LEU A 148 2.21 -10.59 6.26
C LEU A 148 2.19 -10.16 4.80
N TYR A 149 2.12 -8.84 4.60
CA TYR A 149 2.15 -8.24 3.29
C TYR A 149 3.29 -7.25 3.18
N GLY A 150 3.96 -7.28 2.04
CA GLY A 150 4.90 -6.25 1.60
C GLY A 150 4.45 -5.68 0.27
N PHE A 151 4.67 -4.39 0.07
CA PHE A 151 4.35 -3.68 -1.17
C PHE A 151 5.55 -2.87 -1.63
N GLY A 152 5.77 -2.84 -2.94
CA GLY A 152 6.80 -1.99 -3.51
C GLY A 152 6.68 -1.84 -5.02
N TYR A 153 7.19 -0.72 -5.52
CA TYR A 153 7.40 -0.48 -6.94
C TYR A 153 8.78 -0.99 -7.37
N VAL A 154 8.83 -1.74 -8.47
CA VAL A 154 10.07 -2.24 -9.07
C VAL A 154 10.30 -1.47 -10.37
N SER A 155 11.21 -0.50 -10.33
CA SER A 155 11.44 0.46 -11.41
C SER A 155 11.95 -0.17 -12.71
N SER A 156 12.76 -1.24 -12.63
CA SER A 156 13.35 -1.91 -13.79
C SER A 156 12.32 -2.57 -14.71
N ILE A 157 11.16 -2.95 -14.17
CA ILE A 157 10.06 -3.57 -14.91
C ILE A 157 8.77 -2.73 -14.86
N ASP A 158 8.85 -1.56 -14.23
CA ASP A 158 7.75 -0.62 -14.04
C ASP A 158 6.48 -1.32 -13.50
N ASP A 159 6.62 -2.12 -12.45
CA ASP A 159 5.51 -2.90 -11.90
C ASP A 159 5.46 -2.77 -10.39
N TYR A 160 4.26 -2.69 -9.85
CA TYR A 160 4.06 -2.87 -8.42
C TYR A 160 3.96 -4.35 -8.10
N LYS A 161 4.66 -4.73 -7.04
CA LYS A 161 4.66 -6.08 -6.51
C LYS A 161 4.05 -6.10 -5.12
N ILE A 162 3.29 -7.15 -4.85
CA ILE A 162 2.80 -7.44 -3.50
C ILE A 162 3.37 -8.80 -3.11
N VAL A 163 4.12 -8.84 -2.03
CA VAL A 163 4.55 -10.09 -1.40
C VAL A 163 3.54 -10.44 -0.33
N ARG A 164 3.10 -11.68 -0.32
CA ARG A 164 2.31 -12.27 0.76
C ARG A 164 3.11 -13.39 1.38
N LEU A 165 3.13 -13.40 2.70
CA LEU A 165 3.67 -14.48 3.50
C LEU A 165 2.59 -14.99 4.45
N GLY A 166 2.10 -16.20 4.20
CA GLY A 166 1.03 -16.77 5.01
C GLY A 166 0.65 -18.18 4.59
N GLY A 167 -0.02 -18.90 5.48
CA GLY A 167 -0.61 -20.19 5.14
C GLY A 167 -1.81 -20.04 4.18
N LYS A 168 -2.11 -21.11 3.44
CA LYS A 168 -3.39 -21.28 2.71
C LYS A 168 -4.43 -22.09 3.50
N ASP A 169 -4.00 -22.77 4.57
CA ASP A 169 -4.74 -23.79 5.30
C ASP A 169 -4.46 -23.66 6.82
N ASN A 170 -5.41 -24.11 7.66
CA ASN A 170 -5.20 -24.25 9.11
C ASN A 170 -4.23 -25.40 9.47
N SER A 171 -3.70 -26.12 8.48
CA SER A 171 -2.67 -27.13 8.73
C SER A 171 -1.34 -26.45 9.04
N HIS A 172 -0.88 -26.66 10.27
CA HIS A 172 0.34 -26.12 10.89
C HIS A 172 1.67 -26.50 10.19
N GLY A 173 1.67 -26.85 8.91
CA GLY A 173 2.81 -27.47 8.24
C GLY A 173 3.80 -26.50 7.59
N HIS A 174 3.31 -25.49 6.86
CA HIS A 174 4.16 -24.63 6.01
C HIS A 174 3.57 -23.24 5.77
N PHE A 175 4.44 -22.22 5.71
CA PHE A 175 4.14 -20.90 5.16
C PHE A 175 4.40 -20.89 3.65
N GLU A 176 3.61 -20.13 2.90
CA GLU A 176 3.84 -19.89 1.47
C GLU A 176 4.27 -18.45 1.24
N ILE A 177 5.27 -18.27 0.38
CA ILE A 177 5.68 -16.96 -0.14
C ILE A 177 5.06 -16.80 -1.52
N GLU A 178 4.20 -15.81 -1.67
CA GLU A 178 3.49 -15.54 -2.92
C GLU A 178 3.80 -14.12 -3.39
N LEU A 179 4.00 -13.97 -4.69
CA LEU A 179 4.28 -12.69 -5.34
C LEU A 179 3.16 -12.35 -6.32
N PHE A 180 2.55 -11.19 -6.15
CA PHE A 180 1.60 -10.63 -7.09
C PHE A 180 2.28 -9.61 -8.01
N SER A 181 1.88 -9.60 -9.28
CA SER A 181 2.23 -8.57 -10.25
C SER A 181 0.98 -7.77 -10.62
N THR A 182 1.04 -6.44 -10.53
CA THR A 182 -0.08 -5.60 -10.94
C THR A 182 -0.29 -5.55 -12.46
N LYS A 183 0.80 -5.70 -13.22
CA LYS A 183 0.79 -5.82 -14.69
C LYS A 183 0.14 -7.11 -15.19
N SER A 184 0.55 -8.28 -14.69
CA SER A 184 -0.05 -9.54 -15.13
C SER A 184 -1.35 -9.86 -14.39
N ASN A 185 -1.63 -9.20 -13.26
CA ASN A 185 -2.79 -9.42 -12.41
C ASN A 185 -2.89 -10.86 -11.88
N THR A 186 -1.75 -11.48 -11.59
CA THR A 186 -1.64 -12.87 -11.14
C THR A 186 -0.72 -13.02 -9.93
N TRP A 187 -1.06 -13.99 -9.07
CA TRP A 187 -0.19 -14.48 -8.01
C TRP A 187 0.73 -15.59 -8.53
N LYS A 188 1.97 -15.62 -8.07
CA LYS A 188 2.95 -16.68 -8.31
C LYS A 188 3.47 -17.18 -6.96
N LEU A 189 3.41 -18.48 -6.73
CA LEU A 189 4.09 -19.12 -5.59
C LEU A 189 5.60 -19.10 -5.82
N LEU A 190 6.35 -18.53 -4.87
CA LEU A 190 7.80 -18.50 -4.89
C LEU A 190 8.43 -19.63 -4.09
N GLY A 191 7.79 -20.05 -2.98
CA GLY A 191 8.33 -21.10 -2.14
C GLY A 191 7.46 -21.44 -0.94
N LYS A 192 7.86 -22.50 -0.22
CA LYS A 192 7.22 -22.96 1.02
C LYS A 192 8.29 -23.23 2.09
N PHE A 193 8.01 -22.94 3.35
CA PHE A 193 8.92 -23.25 4.46
C PHE A 193 8.17 -23.65 5.73
N SER A 194 8.79 -24.47 6.58
CA SER A 194 8.16 -24.99 7.80
C SER A 194 8.28 -24.03 9.00
N PRO A 195 7.24 -23.88 9.85
CA PRO A 195 7.15 -22.87 10.90
C PRO A 195 8.06 -23.02 12.11
N ASN A 196 8.99 -23.98 12.17
CA ASN A 196 9.53 -24.49 13.45
C ASN A 196 10.22 -23.45 14.37
N SER A 197 10.29 -22.16 14.02
CA SER A 197 10.82 -21.10 14.89
C SER A 197 10.29 -19.68 14.64
N PHE A 198 9.28 -19.46 13.79
CA PHE A 198 8.95 -18.10 13.33
C PHE A 198 7.69 -17.52 14.01
N TYR A 199 7.89 -16.56 14.91
CA TYR A 199 6.85 -15.63 15.35
C TYR A 199 6.99 -14.34 14.53
N PHE A 200 6.02 -14.05 13.68
CA PHE A 200 6.05 -12.86 12.82
C PHE A 200 5.47 -11.67 13.56
N GLU A 201 6.30 -10.97 14.33
CA GLU A 201 5.94 -9.69 14.98
C GLU A 201 6.47 -8.47 14.21
N GLY A 202 7.06 -8.67 13.03
CA GLY A 202 7.68 -7.62 12.21
C GLY A 202 6.96 -7.31 10.91
N GLY A 203 7.52 -6.35 10.15
CA GLY A 203 6.97 -5.85 8.91
C GLY A 203 7.74 -6.33 7.68
N ILE A 204 7.11 -6.29 6.52
CA ILE A 204 7.79 -6.44 5.24
C ILE A 204 8.02 -5.05 4.65
N VAL A 205 9.28 -4.70 4.41
CA VAL A 205 9.70 -3.44 3.80
C VAL A 205 10.26 -3.73 2.42
N THR A 206 9.86 -2.97 1.41
CA THR A 206 10.46 -3.07 0.07
C THR A 206 11.27 -1.82 -0.22
N ILE A 207 12.56 -1.96 -0.50
CA ILE A 207 13.46 -0.86 -0.88
C ILE A 207 14.07 -1.19 -2.23
N ASP A 208 13.81 -0.34 -3.23
CA ASP A 208 14.33 -0.49 -4.60
C ASP A 208 14.08 -1.87 -5.24
N GLY A 209 12.95 -2.49 -4.90
CA GLY A 209 12.56 -3.81 -5.39
C GLY A 209 13.11 -4.99 -4.59
N ILE A 210 13.99 -4.73 -3.61
CA ILE A 210 14.45 -5.72 -2.64
C ILE A 210 13.46 -5.78 -1.49
N VAL A 211 13.03 -7.00 -1.16
CA VAL A 211 12.09 -7.26 -0.07
C VAL A 211 12.90 -7.62 1.18
N TYR A 212 12.74 -6.82 2.22
CA TYR A 212 13.30 -7.01 3.54
C TYR A 212 12.19 -7.47 4.48
N MET A 213 12.43 -8.59 5.14
CA MET A 213 11.55 -9.03 6.23
C MET A 213 12.26 -8.72 7.54
N THR A 214 11.63 -7.91 8.39
CA THR A 214 12.09 -7.74 9.76
C THR A 214 11.43 -8.81 10.61
N GLU A 215 12.23 -9.61 11.30
CA GLU A 215 11.76 -10.63 12.23
C GLU A 215 12.15 -10.22 13.66
N MET A 216 11.20 -10.30 14.60
CA MET A 216 11.52 -10.33 16.03
C MET A 216 11.61 -11.79 16.45
N ALA A 217 12.80 -12.18 16.91
CA ALA A 217 13.09 -13.54 17.34
C ALA A 217 12.45 -13.86 18.70
N ASP A 218 12.11 -15.14 18.85
CA ASP A 218 11.50 -15.85 19.98
C ASP A 218 11.94 -15.38 21.39
N LEU A 219 10.97 -14.93 22.21
CA LEU A 219 11.16 -14.57 23.63
C LEU A 219 11.53 -15.78 24.52
N SER A 220 11.41 -17.02 24.04
CA SER A 220 11.67 -18.23 24.83
C SER A 220 13.13 -18.69 24.82
N ARG A 221 13.98 -18.13 23.95
CA ARG A 221 15.43 -18.39 23.92
C ARG A 221 16.18 -17.07 23.78
N ASN A 222 17.02 -16.74 24.76
CA ASN A 222 17.94 -15.59 24.79
C ASN A 222 18.90 -15.55 23.57
N ILE A 223 18.39 -15.28 22.38
CA ILE A 223 19.17 -15.07 21.16
C ILE A 223 18.63 -13.81 20.49
N ASN A 224 19.22 -12.67 20.89
CA ASN A 224 19.06 -11.37 20.23
C ASN A 224 19.69 -11.42 18.83
N ARG A 225 19.00 -11.99 17.85
CA ARG A 225 19.40 -11.91 16.44
C ARG A 225 18.23 -11.40 15.60
N SER A 226 18.21 -10.09 15.35
CA SER A 226 17.52 -9.55 14.19
C SER A 226 18.22 -10.05 12.93
N THR A 227 17.54 -10.88 12.15
CA THR A 227 18.05 -11.30 10.84
C THR A 227 17.39 -10.45 9.77
N ILE A 228 18.18 -9.65 9.06
CA ILE A 228 17.70 -8.96 7.86
C ILE A 228 17.82 -9.97 6.72
N LEU A 229 16.69 -10.52 6.28
CA LEU A 229 16.64 -11.33 5.06
C LEU A 229 16.37 -10.43 3.86
N SER A 230 17.32 -10.35 2.93
CA SER A 230 17.16 -9.69 1.63
C SER A 230 17.06 -10.73 0.51
N PHE A 231 16.14 -10.56 -0.42
CA PHE A 231 16.07 -11.35 -1.66
C PHE A 231 16.57 -10.48 -2.83
N ALA A 232 17.55 -11.00 -3.58
CA ALA A 232 18.08 -10.37 -4.80
C ALA A 232 17.32 -10.84 -6.05
#